data_AF-A8NWZ8-F1
#
_entry.id   AF-A8NWZ8-F1
#
_cell.length_a   1.000
_cell.length_b   1.000
_cell.length_c   1.000
_cell.angle_alpha   90.00
_cell.angle_beta   90.00
_cell.angle_gamma   90.00
#
_symmetry.space_group_name_H-M   'P 1'
#
loop_
_entity.id
_entity.type
_entity.pdbx_description
1 polymer ?
#
loop_
_entity_poly.entity_id
_entity_poly.type
_entity_poly.pdbx_seq_one_letter_code
_entity_poly.pdbx_strand_id
1 'polypeptide(L)'
;MEAETQLSVPLGLGLWSIAEIPKIPESYSVWLRCLRDKLERNLEKMKEVYPGPRNTYGDRSFQYHITNVQPRKGTRIHWIWEIDCDHEILHVNSRPFFRLSNVPRDTAFLSSISLDNYGHRACSVHTPLEHQYLWKPKGIDQAPRNRNPLYDRLVKPNSIQNARALFGLPERKGTCEKTRLSLYQTLVGTALRTWTLAYEIPQLGMSPTAPTVPRDLQEFGKALLELALRPMLFEDGRTSVRGCIASEAGSCWLRDDTCFQFFTGLESCWEDAVVSLVEALRSRPSTPSPAYGIAFSFNHILILRMSSKGGAICICHTPPLPFLPSFFATSPSTPGISALMDLSYVLENDLIPGKSVVPLAHYLATVPTELWSRIASHLTNPADLRRLGALTCQARSAVNGLLKYPHIAGYRVTRPRADPVDTYWVSPRWCRAYENDYLPQDGLRSLYSGRFDVEYHKDIEGLVLDIGPGDPPLRVIPSMWSTRSTVPGQLEEAQIDVIKPGPSAMASSNVPSWGIKYRVIQKLPC
;
A
#
# COMPACT_ATOMS: atom_id res chain seq x y z
N MET A 1 -22.16 12.17 -26.18
CA MET A 1 -21.51 11.31 -27.19
C MET A 1 -20.61 10.39 -26.41
N GLU A 2 -21.18 9.29 -25.91
CA GLU A 2 -20.48 8.31 -25.08
C GLU A 2 -19.47 7.60 -25.97
N ALA A 3 -18.18 7.83 -25.73
CA ALA A 3 -17.15 6.98 -26.29
C ALA A 3 -17.27 5.63 -25.56
N GLU A 4 -18.00 4.68 -26.16
CA GLU A 4 -17.84 3.28 -25.84
C GLU A 4 -16.35 2.97 -25.98
N THR A 5 -15.67 2.90 -24.85
CA THR A 5 -14.31 2.41 -24.79
C THR A 5 -14.45 0.94 -25.17
N GLN A 6 -14.26 0.61 -26.44
CA GLN A 6 -14.31 -0.75 -26.94
C GLN A 6 -13.15 -1.51 -26.31
N LEU A 7 -13.37 -2.00 -25.09
CA LEU A 7 -12.58 -3.06 -24.48
C LEU A 7 -12.39 -4.11 -25.57
N SER A 8 -11.13 -4.37 -25.93
CA SER A 8 -10.78 -5.41 -26.90
C SER A 8 -11.44 -6.73 -26.49
N VAL A 9 -12.61 -7.04 -27.08
CA VAL A 9 -13.41 -8.18 -26.69
C VAL A 9 -12.59 -9.43 -27.05
N PRO A 10 -12.37 -10.37 -26.12
CA PRO A 10 -11.49 -11.51 -26.35
C PRO A 10 -12.14 -12.60 -27.21
N LEU A 11 -12.98 -12.24 -28.20
CA LEU A 11 -13.64 -13.19 -29.08
C LEU A 11 -12.57 -14.06 -29.77
N GLY A 12 -12.66 -15.37 -29.55
CA GLY A 12 -11.69 -16.35 -30.06
C GLY A 12 -10.43 -16.55 -29.21
N LEU A 13 -10.19 -15.77 -28.15
CA LEU A 13 -9.01 -15.89 -27.29
C LEU A 13 -9.19 -16.86 -26.12
N GLY A 14 -9.68 -18.08 -26.38
CA GLY A 14 -9.75 -19.13 -25.34
C GLY A 14 -11.06 -19.20 -24.53
N LEU A 15 -12.08 -18.42 -24.88
CA LEU A 15 -13.42 -18.51 -24.24
C LEU A 15 -14.06 -19.90 -24.36
N TRP A 16 -13.65 -20.69 -25.36
CA TRP A 16 -14.11 -22.07 -25.53
C TRP A 16 -13.77 -22.95 -24.32
N SER A 17 -12.64 -22.74 -23.65
CA SER A 17 -12.27 -23.50 -22.45
C SER A 17 -13.19 -23.23 -21.27
N ILE A 18 -13.83 -22.06 -21.24
CA ILE A 18 -14.83 -21.69 -20.22
C ILE A 18 -16.16 -22.40 -20.51
N ALA A 19 -16.49 -22.59 -21.80
CA ALA A 19 -17.67 -23.33 -22.22
C ALA A 19 -17.63 -24.80 -21.75
N GLU A 20 -16.44 -25.40 -21.66
CA GLU A 20 -16.23 -26.80 -21.24
C GLU A 20 -16.52 -27.07 -19.76
N ILE A 21 -16.55 -26.06 -18.90
CA ILE A 21 -16.84 -26.22 -17.47
C ILE A 21 -18.30 -26.70 -17.33
N PRO A 22 -18.64 -27.78 -16.59
CA PRO A 22 -20.05 -28.16 -16.41
C PRO A 22 -20.77 -27.30 -15.37
N LYS A 23 -22.09 -27.12 -15.53
CA LYS A 23 -22.96 -26.43 -14.52
C LYS A 23 -23.58 -27.38 -13.51
N ILE A 24 -23.84 -28.62 -13.91
CA ILE A 24 -24.50 -29.63 -13.08
C ILE A 24 -23.48 -30.10 -12.03
N PRO A 25 -23.76 -30.01 -10.71
CA PRO A 25 -22.78 -30.31 -9.66
C PRO A 25 -22.11 -31.68 -9.79
N GLU A 26 -22.86 -32.71 -10.17
CA GLU A 26 -22.36 -34.07 -10.37
C GLU A 26 -21.41 -34.13 -11.56
N SER A 27 -21.80 -33.51 -12.68
CA SER A 27 -20.97 -33.44 -13.89
C SER A 27 -19.71 -32.60 -13.66
N TYR A 28 -19.84 -31.50 -12.91
CA TYR A 28 -18.72 -30.63 -12.53
C TYR A 28 -17.70 -31.38 -11.70
N SER A 29 -18.14 -32.15 -10.69
CA SER A 29 -17.27 -32.93 -9.82
C SER A 29 -16.50 -34.02 -10.59
N VAL A 30 -17.15 -34.65 -11.58
CA VAL A 30 -16.50 -35.63 -12.47
C VAL A 30 -15.50 -34.93 -13.39
N TRP A 31 -15.90 -33.84 -14.05
CA TRP A 31 -15.04 -33.06 -14.93
C TRP A 31 -13.79 -32.55 -14.22
N LEU A 32 -13.93 -31.96 -13.02
CA LEU A 32 -12.84 -31.42 -12.24
C LEU A 32 -11.82 -32.51 -11.88
N ARG A 33 -12.30 -33.69 -11.48
CA ARG A 33 -11.46 -34.86 -11.20
C ARG A 33 -10.71 -35.32 -12.45
N CYS A 34 -11.42 -35.50 -13.57
CA CYS A 34 -10.80 -35.90 -14.83
C CYS A 34 -9.78 -34.88 -15.34
N LEU A 35 -10.02 -33.58 -15.14
CA LEU A 35 -9.08 -32.53 -15.49
C LEU A 35 -7.82 -32.58 -14.63
N ARG A 36 -7.96 -32.73 -13.30
CA ARG A 36 -6.81 -32.93 -12.38
C ARG A 36 -5.99 -34.15 -12.79
N ASP A 37 -6.63 -35.30 -13.01
CA ASP A 37 -5.97 -36.54 -13.43
C ASP A 37 -5.26 -36.41 -14.80
N LYS A 38 -5.82 -35.60 -15.72
CA LYS A 38 -5.19 -35.30 -17.01
C LYS A 38 -3.95 -34.44 -16.83
N LEU A 39 -4.00 -33.41 -15.98
CA LEU A 39 -2.88 -32.51 -15.71
C LEU A 39 -1.73 -33.24 -15.00
N GLU A 40 -2.02 -34.08 -14.01
CA GLU A 40 -1.00 -34.87 -13.30
C GLU A 40 -0.28 -35.83 -14.24
N ARG A 41 -1.03 -36.59 -15.06
CA ARG A 41 -0.42 -37.48 -16.07
C ARG A 41 0.43 -36.74 -17.09
N ASN A 42 0.05 -35.52 -17.46
CA ASN A 42 0.87 -34.70 -18.35
C ASN A 42 2.16 -34.23 -17.66
N LEU A 43 2.11 -33.90 -16.38
CA LEU A 43 3.28 -33.55 -15.58
C LEU A 43 4.24 -34.75 -15.45
N GLU A 44 3.74 -35.94 -15.14
CA GLU A 44 4.52 -37.17 -15.07
C GLU A 44 5.25 -37.45 -16.39
N LYS A 45 4.53 -37.44 -17.52
CA LYS A 45 5.12 -37.61 -18.86
C LYS A 45 6.21 -36.58 -19.16
N MET A 46 6.01 -35.33 -18.78
CA MET A 46 7.01 -34.28 -19.02
C MET A 46 8.25 -34.44 -18.14
N LYS A 47 8.11 -34.94 -16.91
CA LYS A 47 9.23 -35.30 -16.03
C LYS A 47 10.04 -36.47 -16.60
N GLU A 48 9.38 -37.45 -17.22
CA GLU A 48 10.04 -38.57 -17.90
C GLU A 48 10.85 -38.11 -19.12
N VAL A 49 10.28 -37.24 -19.96
CA VAL A 49 10.95 -36.73 -21.18
C VAL A 49 12.11 -35.79 -20.84
N TYR A 50 11.98 -35.00 -19.77
CA TYR A 50 12.98 -34.02 -19.36
C TYR A 50 13.42 -34.25 -17.91
N PRO A 51 14.24 -35.28 -17.66
CA PRO A 51 14.67 -35.61 -16.31
C PRO A 51 15.54 -34.49 -15.70
N GLY A 52 15.41 -34.31 -14.39
CA GLY A 52 16.15 -33.33 -13.59
C GLY A 52 15.29 -32.18 -13.06
N PRO A 53 15.78 -31.43 -12.06
CA PRO A 53 15.03 -30.33 -11.47
C PRO A 53 14.90 -29.17 -12.47
N ARG A 54 13.66 -28.93 -12.94
CA ARG A 54 13.34 -27.79 -13.80
C ARG A 54 12.16 -27.01 -13.24
N ASN A 55 12.24 -25.69 -13.33
CA ASN A 55 11.11 -24.80 -13.04
C ASN A 55 10.10 -24.76 -14.19
N THR A 56 10.51 -25.17 -15.39
CA THR A 56 9.66 -25.20 -16.57
C THR A 56 9.99 -26.41 -17.45
N TYR A 57 8.96 -27.16 -17.83
CA TYR A 57 9.00 -28.28 -18.76
C TYR A 57 8.22 -27.89 -20.02
N GLY A 58 8.80 -27.94 -21.21
CA GLY A 58 8.07 -27.52 -22.42
C GLY A 58 8.91 -27.55 -23.68
N ASP A 59 8.22 -27.57 -24.82
CA ASP A 59 8.83 -27.45 -26.15
C ASP A 59 9.26 -25.99 -26.41
N ARG A 60 10.36 -25.81 -27.15
CA ARG A 60 10.87 -24.50 -27.60
C ARG A 60 9.87 -23.72 -28.45
N SER A 61 8.82 -24.37 -28.95
CA SER A 61 7.72 -23.76 -29.71
C SER A 61 6.78 -22.87 -28.87
N PHE A 62 6.88 -22.89 -27.54
CA PHE A 62 5.99 -22.16 -26.60
C PHE A 62 4.50 -22.52 -26.67
N GLN A 63 4.08 -23.51 -27.45
CA GLN A 63 2.66 -23.90 -27.56
C GLN A 63 2.15 -24.59 -26.29
N TYR A 64 3.02 -25.32 -25.59
CA TYR A 64 2.68 -26.01 -24.34
C TYR A 64 3.89 -26.07 -23.40
N HIS A 65 3.71 -25.63 -22.16
CA HIS A 65 4.69 -25.77 -21.10
C HIS A 65 4.01 -25.96 -19.75
N ILE A 66 4.69 -26.65 -18.85
CA ILE A 66 4.35 -26.84 -17.45
C ILE A 66 5.34 -26.04 -16.63
N THR A 67 4.86 -25.19 -15.74
CA THR A 67 5.68 -24.29 -14.94
C THR A 67 5.18 -24.28 -13.50
N ASN A 68 6.08 -24.05 -12.56
CA ASN A 68 5.75 -23.78 -11.16
C ASN A 68 5.44 -22.29 -10.89
N VAL A 69 5.46 -21.45 -11.93
CA VAL A 69 5.19 -20.02 -11.85
C VAL A 69 3.86 -19.72 -12.54
N GLN A 70 2.93 -19.08 -11.83
CA GLN A 70 1.67 -18.62 -12.40
C GLN A 70 1.95 -17.67 -13.59
N PRO A 71 1.23 -17.80 -14.72
CA PRO A 71 1.40 -16.90 -15.85
C PRO A 71 1.17 -15.45 -15.43
N ARG A 72 2.00 -14.53 -15.95
CA ARG A 72 1.90 -13.10 -15.66
C ARG A 72 1.55 -12.33 -16.93
N LYS A 73 0.72 -11.29 -16.78
CA LYS A 73 0.41 -10.38 -17.88
C LYS A 73 1.70 -9.70 -18.34
N GLY A 74 2.00 -9.81 -19.63
CA GLY A 74 3.17 -9.19 -20.26
C GLY A 74 2.77 -8.16 -21.32
N THR A 75 3.75 -7.49 -21.95
CA THR A 75 3.53 -6.55 -23.08
C THR A 75 2.79 -7.17 -24.26
N ARG A 76 2.92 -8.47 -24.46
CA ARG A 76 2.32 -9.20 -25.58
C ARG A 76 1.12 -10.06 -25.18
N ILE A 77 0.78 -10.10 -23.90
CA ILE A 77 -0.29 -10.95 -23.37
C ILE A 77 -1.36 -10.04 -22.77
N HIS A 78 -2.46 -9.85 -23.53
CA HIS A 78 -3.56 -8.98 -23.10
C HIS A 78 -4.54 -9.68 -22.15
N TRP A 79 -4.72 -10.98 -22.37
CA TRP A 79 -5.68 -11.84 -21.69
C TRP A 79 -5.01 -13.13 -21.21
N ILE A 80 -5.27 -13.51 -19.97
CA ILE A 80 -4.91 -14.80 -19.37
C ILE A 80 -6.18 -15.37 -18.76
N TRP A 81 -6.53 -16.58 -19.17
CA TRP A 81 -7.55 -17.39 -18.53
C TRP A 81 -6.84 -18.52 -17.80
N GLU A 82 -7.17 -18.70 -16.53
CA GLU A 82 -6.54 -19.74 -15.73
C GLU A 82 -7.59 -20.44 -14.88
N ILE A 83 -7.59 -21.77 -14.96
CA ILE A 83 -8.47 -22.64 -14.19
C ILE A 83 -7.65 -23.21 -13.04
N ASP A 84 -7.87 -22.65 -11.85
CA ASP A 84 -7.30 -23.16 -10.61
C ASP A 84 -8.17 -24.33 -10.13
N CYS A 85 -7.67 -25.54 -10.36
CA CYS A 85 -8.36 -26.76 -9.98
C CYS A 85 -8.34 -26.99 -8.47
N ASP A 86 -7.39 -26.45 -7.71
CA ASP A 86 -7.20 -26.76 -6.29
C ASP A 86 -8.11 -25.89 -5.41
N HIS A 87 -8.17 -24.60 -5.74
CA HIS A 87 -9.04 -23.64 -5.08
C HIS A 87 -10.42 -23.55 -5.73
N GLU A 88 -10.61 -24.18 -6.89
CA GLU A 88 -11.83 -24.12 -7.69
C GLU A 88 -12.19 -22.68 -8.09
N ILE A 89 -11.22 -22.00 -8.71
CA ILE A 89 -11.31 -20.60 -9.12
C ILE A 89 -11.07 -20.49 -10.61
N LEU A 90 -11.86 -19.65 -11.29
CA LEU A 90 -11.48 -19.11 -12.59
C LEU A 90 -10.80 -17.77 -12.38
N HIS A 91 -9.53 -17.69 -12.80
CA HIS A 91 -8.74 -16.47 -12.79
C HIS A 91 -8.84 -15.75 -14.13
N VAL A 92 -8.89 -14.43 -14.08
CA VAL A 92 -8.81 -13.54 -15.23
C VAL A 92 -7.62 -12.62 -15.03
N ASN A 93 -6.65 -12.67 -15.96
CA ASN A 93 -5.37 -11.98 -15.81
C ASN A 93 -4.69 -12.32 -14.47
N SER A 94 -4.68 -13.62 -14.14
CA SER A 94 -4.06 -14.17 -12.92
C SER A 94 -4.70 -13.70 -11.61
N ARG A 95 -5.81 -12.97 -11.64
CA ARG A 95 -6.57 -12.57 -10.45
C ARG A 95 -7.78 -13.49 -10.26
N PRO A 96 -8.15 -13.85 -9.02
CA PRO A 96 -9.33 -14.67 -8.77
C PRO A 96 -10.60 -13.88 -9.06
N PHE A 97 -11.51 -14.43 -9.86
CA PHE A 97 -12.77 -13.76 -10.23
C PHE A 97 -14.00 -14.57 -9.86
N PHE A 98 -14.07 -15.80 -10.37
CA PHE A 98 -15.29 -16.58 -10.31
C PHE A 98 -15.06 -17.90 -9.59
N ARG A 99 -16.09 -18.35 -8.88
CA ARG A 99 -16.15 -19.73 -8.41
C ARG A 99 -16.27 -20.65 -9.62
N LEU A 100 -15.37 -21.62 -9.74
CA LEU A 100 -15.30 -22.48 -10.92
C LEU A 100 -16.57 -23.32 -11.11
N SER A 101 -17.23 -23.70 -10.03
CA SER A 101 -18.51 -24.43 -10.07
C SER A 101 -19.71 -23.59 -10.54
N ASN A 102 -19.58 -22.26 -10.63
CA ASN A 102 -20.66 -21.36 -11.01
C ASN A 102 -20.16 -20.15 -11.80
N VAL A 103 -19.40 -20.39 -12.88
CA VAL A 103 -18.93 -19.32 -13.77
C VAL A 103 -20.09 -18.79 -14.63
N PRO A 104 -20.27 -17.45 -14.76
CA PRO A 104 -21.24 -16.87 -15.69
C PRO A 104 -20.99 -17.32 -17.14
N ARG A 105 -22.00 -17.25 -18.01
CA ARG A 105 -21.89 -17.70 -19.41
C ARG A 105 -22.14 -16.60 -20.42
N ASP A 106 -21.70 -16.88 -21.64
CA ASP A 106 -21.98 -16.10 -22.83
C ASP A 106 -21.66 -14.61 -22.61
N THR A 107 -22.58 -13.73 -22.96
CA THR A 107 -22.43 -12.28 -22.76
C THR A 107 -22.35 -11.88 -21.29
N ALA A 108 -22.96 -12.65 -20.38
CA ALA A 108 -22.92 -12.37 -18.95
C ALA A 108 -21.51 -12.60 -18.35
N PHE A 109 -20.72 -13.50 -18.93
CA PHE A 109 -19.32 -13.69 -18.52
C PHE A 109 -18.49 -12.43 -18.77
N LEU A 110 -18.56 -11.91 -20.00
CA LEU A 110 -17.78 -10.73 -20.38
C LEU A 110 -18.29 -9.47 -19.68
N SER A 111 -19.60 -9.32 -19.48
CA SER A 111 -20.14 -8.19 -18.71
C SER A 111 -19.81 -8.24 -17.22
N SER A 112 -19.45 -9.41 -16.70
CA SER A 112 -18.96 -9.59 -15.33
C SER A 112 -17.48 -9.25 -15.16
N ILE A 113 -16.76 -8.93 -16.23
CA ILE A 113 -15.36 -8.49 -16.19
C ILE A 113 -15.32 -6.99 -16.42
N SER A 114 -14.95 -6.22 -15.39
CA SER A 114 -14.79 -4.78 -15.48
C SER A 114 -13.36 -4.37 -15.13
N LEU A 115 -13.14 -3.07 -15.03
CA LEU A 115 -11.99 -2.50 -14.36
C LEU A 115 -12.39 -2.06 -12.94
N ASP A 116 -11.46 -2.15 -12.01
CA ASP A 116 -11.59 -1.54 -10.69
C ASP A 116 -11.17 -0.07 -10.71
N ASN A 117 -11.32 0.63 -9.58
CA ASN A 117 -11.03 2.06 -9.50
C ASN A 117 -9.52 2.38 -9.55
N TYR A 118 -8.67 1.36 -9.65
CA TYR A 118 -7.22 1.48 -9.83
C TYR A 118 -6.76 1.05 -11.23
N GLY A 119 -7.69 0.70 -12.13
CA GLY A 119 -7.42 0.35 -13.52
C GLY A 119 -7.04 -1.12 -13.74
N HIS A 120 -7.20 -1.99 -12.74
CA HIS A 120 -6.97 -3.42 -12.93
C HIS A 120 -8.26 -4.13 -13.31
N ARG A 121 -8.16 -5.21 -14.09
CA ARG A 121 -9.32 -6.07 -14.34
C ARG A 121 -9.81 -6.62 -13.01
N ALA A 122 -11.11 -6.51 -12.76
CA ALA A 122 -11.76 -7.06 -11.57
C ALA A 122 -13.18 -7.55 -11.90
N CYS A 123 -13.76 -8.32 -10.99
CA CYS A 123 -15.13 -8.78 -11.10
C CYS A 123 -16.08 -7.59 -10.98
N SER A 124 -16.96 -7.37 -11.97
CA SER A 124 -17.88 -6.24 -12.01
C SER A 124 -18.69 -6.15 -10.71
N VAL A 125 -18.92 -4.93 -10.22
CA VAL A 125 -19.73 -4.68 -9.01
C VAL A 125 -21.17 -5.19 -9.15
N HIS A 126 -21.64 -5.36 -10.38
CA HIS A 126 -22.97 -5.90 -10.69
C HIS A 126 -22.99 -7.42 -10.85
N THR A 127 -21.84 -8.09 -10.75
CA THR A 127 -21.78 -9.55 -10.83
C THR A 127 -22.50 -10.15 -9.62
N PRO A 128 -23.46 -11.07 -9.81
CA PRO A 128 -24.11 -11.74 -8.69
C PRO A 128 -23.15 -12.50 -7.76
N LEU A 129 -23.40 -12.45 -6.44
CA LEU A 129 -22.51 -13.01 -5.41
C LEU A 129 -22.27 -14.52 -5.57
N GLU A 130 -23.24 -15.25 -6.12
CA GLU A 130 -23.13 -16.69 -6.37
C GLU A 130 -22.06 -17.03 -7.42
N HIS A 131 -21.72 -16.09 -8.29
CA HIS A 131 -20.66 -16.24 -9.29
C HIS A 131 -19.32 -15.77 -8.75
N GLN A 132 -19.34 -14.75 -7.88
CA GLN A 132 -18.12 -14.16 -7.34
C GLN A 132 -17.33 -15.16 -6.50
N TYR A 133 -16.03 -15.13 -6.67
CA TYR A 133 -15.14 -15.78 -5.75
C TYR A 133 -15.00 -14.95 -4.46
N LEU A 134 -15.73 -15.35 -3.43
CA LEU A 134 -15.51 -14.86 -2.07
C LEU A 134 -14.54 -15.79 -1.38
N TRP A 135 -13.31 -15.31 -1.11
CA TRP A 135 -12.36 -16.08 -0.34
C TRP A 135 -12.98 -16.42 1.02
N LYS A 136 -13.18 -17.72 1.25
CA LYS A 136 -13.47 -18.29 2.56
C LYS A 136 -12.31 -19.25 2.84
N PRO A 137 -11.52 -19.05 3.90
CA PRO A 137 -10.46 -19.98 4.25
C PRO A 137 -11.03 -21.41 4.32
N LYS A 138 -10.63 -22.29 3.39
CA LYS A 138 -11.03 -23.71 3.43
C LYS A 138 -10.51 -24.31 4.75
N GLY A 139 -11.40 -24.90 5.56
CA GLY A 139 -11.02 -25.61 6.79
C GLY A 139 -11.13 -24.83 8.09
N ILE A 140 -11.52 -23.55 8.06
CA ILE A 140 -12.11 -22.91 9.26
C ILE A 140 -13.62 -23.07 9.13
N ASP A 141 -14.11 -24.28 9.44
CA ASP A 141 -15.40 -24.33 10.10
C ASP A 141 -15.27 -23.36 11.27
N GLN A 142 -16.08 -22.30 11.27
CA GLN A 142 -16.12 -21.31 12.34
C GLN A 142 -16.69 -21.97 13.60
N ALA A 143 -16.06 -23.05 14.08
CA ALA A 143 -16.16 -23.42 15.47
C ALA A 143 -15.89 -22.12 16.25
N PRO A 144 -16.79 -21.69 17.13
CA PRO A 144 -16.65 -20.44 17.85
C PRO A 144 -15.27 -20.44 18.47
N ARG A 145 -14.37 -19.57 17.97
CA ARG A 145 -13.02 -19.50 18.51
C ARG A 145 -13.17 -19.17 19.98
N ASN A 146 -12.66 -20.05 20.84
CA ASN A 146 -12.57 -19.76 22.25
C ASN A 146 -11.71 -18.50 22.38
N ARG A 147 -12.27 -17.50 23.05
CA ARG A 147 -11.58 -16.25 23.39
C ARG A 147 -10.21 -16.55 23.99
N ASN A 148 -9.18 -15.81 23.59
CA ASN A 148 -7.84 -16.06 24.11
C ASN A 148 -7.77 -15.69 25.61
N PRO A 149 -7.53 -16.65 26.52
CA PRO A 149 -7.55 -16.37 27.96
C PRO A 149 -6.40 -15.47 28.42
N LEU A 150 -5.30 -15.38 27.66
CA LEU A 150 -4.20 -14.45 27.96
C LEU A 150 -4.61 -13.01 27.64
N TYR A 151 -5.41 -12.80 26.59
CA TYR A 151 -5.94 -11.47 26.27
C TYR A 151 -6.75 -10.92 27.45
N ASP A 152 -7.64 -11.72 28.03
CA ASP A 152 -8.46 -11.31 29.18
C ASP A 152 -7.67 -10.98 30.45
N ARG A 153 -6.51 -11.62 30.62
CA ARG A 153 -5.59 -11.32 31.74
C ARG A 153 -4.82 -10.02 31.52
N LEU A 154 -4.48 -9.70 30.28
CA LEU A 154 -3.64 -8.56 29.93
C LEU A 154 -4.45 -7.28 29.72
N VAL A 155 -5.65 -7.40 29.15
CA VAL A 155 -6.44 -6.28 28.65
C VAL A 155 -7.71 -6.12 29.48
N LYS A 156 -7.88 -4.95 30.09
CA LYS A 156 -9.06 -4.65 30.92
C LYS A 156 -10.32 -4.50 30.06
N PRO A 157 -11.52 -4.69 30.64
CA PRO A 157 -12.76 -4.26 29.99
C PRO A 157 -12.68 -2.78 29.57
N ASN A 158 -13.25 -2.42 28.41
CA ASN A 158 -13.23 -1.06 27.83
C ASN A 158 -11.85 -0.55 27.35
N SER A 159 -10.88 -1.44 27.14
CA SER A 159 -9.58 -1.08 26.57
C SER A 159 -9.61 -0.84 25.05
N ILE A 160 -10.71 -1.23 24.39
CA ILE A 160 -10.93 -0.99 22.96
C ILE A 160 -11.41 0.45 22.78
N GLN A 161 -10.69 1.23 21.98
CA GLN A 161 -10.98 2.66 21.77
C GLN A 161 -10.93 3.01 20.28
N ASN A 162 -11.58 4.12 19.90
CA ASN A 162 -11.30 4.71 18.60
C ASN A 162 -9.87 5.28 18.59
N ALA A 163 -9.27 5.43 17.41
CA ALA A 163 -7.86 5.82 17.29
C ALA A 163 -7.55 7.19 17.90
N ARG A 164 -8.42 8.20 17.75
CA ARG A 164 -8.15 9.54 18.29
C ARG A 164 -8.22 9.57 19.82
N ALA A 165 -9.19 8.87 20.41
CA ALA A 165 -9.28 8.67 21.85
C ALA A 165 -8.06 7.92 22.39
N LEU A 166 -7.61 6.87 21.69
CA LEU A 166 -6.41 6.09 22.05
C LEU A 166 -5.16 6.98 22.19
N PHE A 167 -5.05 7.99 21.32
CA PHE A 167 -3.92 8.93 21.28
C PHE A 167 -4.16 10.26 22.02
N GLY A 168 -5.36 10.50 22.56
CA GLY A 168 -5.72 11.77 23.20
C GLY A 168 -5.78 12.96 22.24
N LEU A 169 -6.11 12.71 20.97
CA LEU A 169 -6.23 13.75 19.94
C LEU A 169 -7.66 14.34 19.88
N PRO A 170 -7.84 15.64 19.58
CA PRO A 170 -9.16 16.25 19.39
C PRO A 170 -9.89 15.66 18.19
N GLU A 171 -11.21 15.49 18.19
CA GLU A 171 -11.95 14.86 17.06
C GLU A 171 -11.69 15.51 15.69
N ARG A 172 -11.51 16.84 15.65
CA ARG A 172 -11.25 17.57 14.39
C ARG A 172 -9.75 17.57 14.08
N LYS A 173 -9.41 17.10 12.88
CA LYS A 173 -8.05 17.18 12.30
C LYS A 173 -7.69 18.62 11.91
N GLY A 174 -6.49 19.06 12.30
CA GLY A 174 -5.89 20.29 11.84
C GLY A 174 -5.45 20.23 10.36
N THR A 175 -5.00 21.36 9.82
CA THR A 175 -4.60 21.47 8.40
C THR A 175 -3.43 20.55 8.05
N CYS A 176 -2.41 20.49 8.91
CA CYS A 176 -1.28 19.57 8.74
C CYS A 176 -1.72 18.10 8.70
N GLU A 177 -2.55 17.68 9.67
CA GLU A 177 -3.08 16.31 9.74
C GLU A 177 -3.85 15.94 8.46
N LYS A 178 -4.74 16.84 7.99
CA LYS A 178 -5.50 16.62 6.76
C LYS A 178 -4.61 16.53 5.52
N THR A 179 -3.59 17.38 5.44
CA THR A 179 -2.67 17.41 4.30
C THR A 179 -1.84 16.14 4.23
N ARG A 180 -1.27 15.72 5.36
CA ARG A 180 -0.50 14.48 5.49
C ARG A 180 -1.35 13.25 5.19
N LEU A 181 -2.56 13.18 5.75
CA LEU A 181 -3.52 12.11 5.48
C LEU A 181 -3.87 12.04 3.99
N SER A 182 -4.21 13.17 3.38
CA SER A 182 -4.57 13.23 1.97
C SER A 182 -3.41 12.82 1.06
N LEU A 183 -2.19 13.26 1.36
CA LEU A 183 -1.02 12.82 0.59
C LEU A 183 -0.80 11.31 0.75
N TYR A 184 -0.85 10.79 1.97
CA TYR A 184 -0.65 9.37 2.22
C TYR A 184 -1.72 8.50 1.52
N GLN A 185 -2.96 8.97 1.47
CA GLN A 185 -4.04 8.33 0.71
C GLN A 185 -3.72 8.30 -0.80
N THR A 186 -3.29 9.44 -1.38
CA THR A 186 -2.85 9.50 -2.79
C THR A 186 -1.69 8.53 -3.05
N LEU A 187 -0.72 8.49 -2.13
CA LEU A 187 0.42 7.60 -2.16
C LEU A 187 -0.01 6.12 -2.14
N VAL A 188 -0.84 5.70 -1.19
CA VAL A 188 -1.39 4.34 -1.14
C VAL A 188 -2.16 3.99 -2.41
N GLY A 189 -3.03 4.89 -2.90
CA GLY A 189 -3.78 4.66 -4.12
C GLY A 189 -2.88 4.50 -5.35
N THR A 190 -1.80 5.29 -5.41
CA THR A 190 -0.77 5.15 -6.45
C THR A 190 -0.08 3.80 -6.38
N ALA A 191 0.26 3.34 -5.17
CA ALA A 191 0.86 2.03 -4.98
C ALA A 191 -0.10 0.91 -5.43
N LEU A 192 -1.40 1.01 -5.11
CA LEU A 192 -2.40 0.01 -5.51
C LEU A 192 -2.60 -0.08 -7.03
N ARG A 193 -2.23 0.96 -7.79
CA ARG A 193 -2.17 0.90 -9.26
C ARG A 193 -1.04 0.00 -9.77
N THR A 194 -0.05 -0.33 -8.96
CA THR A 194 1.01 -1.26 -9.38
C THR A 194 0.47 -2.68 -9.49
N TRP A 195 0.79 -3.35 -10.61
CA TRP A 195 0.33 -4.72 -10.88
C TRP A 195 0.66 -5.68 -9.74
N THR A 196 1.86 -5.57 -9.17
CA THR A 196 2.34 -6.44 -8.10
C THR A 196 1.38 -6.45 -6.92
N LEU A 197 0.93 -5.30 -6.41
CA LEU A 197 0.04 -5.28 -5.25
C LEU A 197 -1.36 -5.74 -5.57
N ALA A 198 -1.90 -5.32 -6.73
CA ALA A 198 -3.23 -5.70 -7.16
C ALA A 198 -3.38 -7.21 -7.38
N TYR A 199 -2.28 -7.88 -7.71
CA TYR A 199 -2.21 -9.33 -7.90
C TYR A 199 -1.85 -10.07 -6.61
N GLU A 200 -0.80 -9.68 -5.89
CA GLU A 200 -0.28 -10.44 -4.73
C GLU A 200 -1.16 -10.31 -3.47
N ILE A 201 -1.80 -9.16 -3.23
CA ILE A 201 -2.60 -8.95 -2.01
C ILE A 201 -3.83 -9.87 -1.95
N PRO A 202 -4.64 -10.02 -3.02
CA PRO A 202 -5.72 -11.01 -3.05
C PRO A 202 -5.24 -12.45 -2.80
N GLN A 203 -4.03 -12.78 -3.25
CA GLN A 203 -3.42 -14.11 -3.12
C GLN A 203 -3.05 -14.44 -1.67
N LEU A 204 -2.83 -13.44 -0.81
CA LEU A 204 -2.60 -13.66 0.63
C LEU A 204 -3.77 -14.34 1.34
N GLY A 205 -4.98 -14.14 0.83
CA GLY A 205 -6.12 -14.91 1.30
C GLY A 205 -5.91 -16.39 1.02
N MET A 206 -5.35 -16.72 -0.15
CA MET A 206 -5.55 -18.02 -0.79
C MET A 206 -4.74 -19.19 -0.24
N SER A 207 -3.79 -18.94 0.65
CA SER A 207 -2.92 -20.00 1.14
C SER A 207 -3.58 -20.77 2.30
N PRO A 208 -3.81 -22.11 2.16
CA PRO A 208 -4.56 -22.91 3.14
C PRO A 208 -3.78 -23.22 4.42
N THR A 209 -2.44 -23.10 4.40
CA THR A 209 -1.56 -23.48 5.52
C THR A 209 -0.82 -22.26 6.01
N ALA A 210 -1.52 -21.34 6.70
CA ALA A 210 -0.99 -20.10 7.32
C ALA A 210 0.51 -19.83 7.05
N PRO A 211 0.96 -19.47 5.83
CA PRO A 211 2.36 -19.30 5.61
C PRO A 211 2.67 -17.82 5.63
N THR A 212 3.78 -17.53 6.30
CA THR A 212 4.54 -16.30 6.23
C THR A 212 4.28 -15.52 4.93
N VAL A 213 3.59 -14.38 5.05
CA VAL A 213 3.45 -13.37 3.99
C VAL A 213 4.76 -13.31 3.20
N PRO A 214 4.75 -13.41 1.85
CA PRO A 214 5.97 -13.33 1.06
C PRO A 214 6.87 -12.19 1.52
N ARG A 215 8.18 -12.43 1.64
CA ARG A 215 9.12 -11.45 2.17
C ARG A 215 9.02 -10.10 1.46
N ASP A 216 8.87 -10.10 0.14
CA ASP A 216 8.73 -8.88 -0.67
C ASP A 216 7.48 -8.08 -0.25
N LEU A 217 6.38 -8.75 0.07
CA LEU A 217 5.18 -8.11 0.61
C LEU A 217 5.37 -7.64 2.05
N GLN A 218 6.11 -8.38 2.88
CA GLN A 218 6.45 -7.89 4.22
C GLN A 218 7.29 -6.62 4.16
N GLU A 219 8.30 -6.58 3.29
CA GLU A 219 9.13 -5.40 3.07
C GLU A 219 8.30 -4.24 2.53
N PHE A 220 7.36 -4.50 1.62
CA PHE A 220 6.45 -3.49 1.12
C PHE A 220 5.49 -2.94 2.19
N GLY A 221 4.82 -3.80 2.95
CA GLY A 221 3.92 -3.37 4.03
C GLY A 221 4.67 -2.63 5.13
N LYS A 222 5.92 -3.03 5.43
CA LYS A 222 6.82 -2.28 6.30
C LYS A 222 7.09 -0.89 5.75
N ALA A 223 7.41 -0.78 4.46
CA ALA A 223 7.68 0.49 3.82
C ALA A 223 6.45 1.42 3.83
N LEU A 224 5.23 0.89 3.69
CA LEU A 224 3.99 1.66 3.90
C LEU A 224 3.89 2.20 5.33
N LEU A 225 4.15 1.36 6.33
CA LEU A 225 4.14 1.80 7.74
C LEU A 225 5.22 2.85 8.01
N GLU A 226 6.46 2.66 7.52
CA GLU A 226 7.53 3.64 7.67
C GLU A 226 7.19 4.97 6.98
N LEU A 227 6.64 4.92 5.77
CA LEU A 227 6.17 6.08 5.02
C LEU A 227 5.13 6.88 5.81
N ALA A 228 4.26 6.18 6.53
CA ALA A 228 3.24 6.80 7.36
C ALA A 228 3.82 7.42 8.64
N LEU A 229 4.68 6.68 9.34
CA LEU A 229 5.16 7.05 10.69
C LEU A 229 6.35 8.00 10.68
N ARG A 230 7.11 8.09 9.58
CA ARG A 230 8.26 9.00 9.46
C ARG A 230 7.87 10.28 8.73
N PRO A 231 8.61 11.39 8.92
CA PRO A 231 8.41 12.59 8.13
C PRO A 231 8.45 12.28 6.63
N MET A 232 7.46 12.78 5.89
CA MET A 232 7.28 12.53 4.46
C MET A 232 8.18 13.48 3.68
N LEU A 233 9.48 13.22 3.69
CA LEU A 233 10.50 14.04 3.04
C LEU A 233 11.01 13.33 1.80
N PHE A 234 10.60 13.83 0.64
CA PHE A 234 10.96 13.29 -0.67
C PHE A 234 11.96 14.22 -1.35
N GLU A 235 13.23 14.10 -0.94
CA GLU A 235 14.38 14.84 -1.50
C GLU A 235 15.26 13.93 -2.37
N ASP A 236 15.74 14.45 -3.50
CA ASP A 236 16.84 13.94 -4.34
C ASP A 236 16.94 12.41 -4.51
N GLY A 237 15.79 11.75 -4.71
CA GLY A 237 15.72 10.32 -5.04
C GLY A 237 16.37 9.38 -4.03
N ARG A 238 16.55 9.80 -2.76
CA ARG A 238 17.18 8.98 -1.71
C ARG A 238 16.33 8.88 -0.45
N THR A 239 15.06 8.54 -0.60
CA THR A 239 14.31 7.93 0.50
C THR A 239 14.83 6.52 0.74
N SER A 240 15.89 6.42 1.55
CA SER A 240 16.39 5.14 2.04
C SER A 240 15.40 4.60 3.06
N VAL A 241 14.45 3.76 2.61
CA VAL A 241 13.79 2.79 3.49
C VAL A 241 14.91 2.01 4.17
N ARG A 242 15.01 2.08 5.50
CA ARG A 242 16.07 1.33 6.21
C ARG A 242 15.70 -0.15 6.13
N GLY A 243 16.62 -0.98 5.63
CA GLY A 243 16.47 -2.43 5.77
C GLY A 243 16.31 -2.77 7.27
N CYS A 244 15.24 -3.48 7.62
CA CYS A 244 15.11 -4.08 8.95
C CYS A 244 15.52 -5.53 8.84
N ILE A 245 16.34 -5.98 9.78
CA ILE A 245 16.53 -7.40 10.01
C ILE A 245 15.33 -7.81 10.87
N ALA A 246 14.39 -8.57 10.32
CA ALA A 246 13.33 -9.16 11.12
C ALA A 246 13.97 -10.00 12.24
N SER A 247 13.51 -9.82 13.47
CA SER A 247 13.89 -10.70 14.57
C SER A 247 13.27 -12.08 14.34
N GLU A 248 13.90 -13.13 14.88
CA GLU A 248 13.36 -14.50 14.89
C GLU A 248 11.95 -14.57 15.49
N ALA A 249 11.57 -13.60 16.33
CA ALA A 249 10.25 -13.48 16.94
C ALA A 249 9.17 -12.88 16.03
N GLY A 250 9.45 -12.62 14.74
CA GLY A 250 8.46 -12.12 13.76
C GLY A 250 8.00 -10.67 13.96
N SER A 251 8.44 -10.00 15.02
CA SER A 251 8.25 -8.56 15.23
C SER A 251 9.44 -7.77 14.70
N CYS A 252 9.18 -6.60 14.11
CA CYS A 252 10.21 -5.64 13.71
C CYS A 252 9.92 -4.28 14.36
N TRP A 253 10.96 -3.58 14.76
CA TRP A 253 10.87 -2.24 15.31
C TRP A 253 10.97 -1.20 14.20
N LEU A 254 9.96 -0.35 14.08
CA LEU A 254 9.95 0.76 13.12
C LEU A 254 10.68 1.98 13.70
N ARG A 255 10.61 2.13 15.02
CA ARG A 255 11.11 3.24 15.84
C ARG A 255 11.50 2.75 17.24
N ASP A 256 12.00 3.63 18.09
CA ASP A 256 12.31 3.28 19.49
C ASP A 256 11.08 3.02 20.34
N ASP A 257 9.96 3.64 19.98
CA ASP A 257 8.67 3.55 20.68
C ASP A 257 7.63 2.71 19.95
N THR A 258 7.92 2.23 18.73
CA THR A 258 6.91 1.61 17.87
C THR A 258 7.43 0.32 17.25
N CYS A 259 6.79 -0.80 17.56
CA CYS A 259 7.01 -2.09 16.91
C CYS A 259 5.81 -2.48 16.03
N PHE A 260 6.03 -3.42 15.13
CA PHE A 260 4.96 -3.99 14.33
C PHE A 260 5.17 -5.47 14.02
N GLN A 261 4.09 -6.14 13.64
CA GLN A 261 4.07 -7.54 13.26
C GLN A 261 3.04 -7.78 12.15
N PHE A 262 3.38 -8.67 11.23
CA PHE A 262 2.51 -9.06 10.12
C PHE A 262 1.57 -10.20 10.49
N PHE A 263 0.34 -10.13 9.98
CA PHE A 263 -0.68 -11.16 10.15
C PHE A 263 -1.38 -11.46 8.83
N THR A 264 -1.79 -12.70 8.64
CA THR A 264 -2.75 -13.11 7.61
C THR A 264 -4.12 -13.26 8.27
N GLY A 265 -5.08 -12.39 7.95
CA GLY A 265 -6.45 -12.49 8.49
C GLY A 265 -6.64 -11.92 9.90
N LEU A 266 -6.13 -10.70 10.14
CA LEU A 266 -6.16 -10.04 11.46
C LEU A 266 -7.54 -10.01 12.13
N GLU A 267 -8.63 -9.87 11.36
CA GLU A 267 -10.00 -9.90 11.91
C GLU A 267 -10.34 -11.18 12.68
N SER A 268 -9.73 -12.30 12.31
CA SER A 268 -9.98 -13.61 12.94
C SER A 268 -9.06 -13.90 14.12
N CYS A 269 -7.91 -13.22 14.21
CA CYS A 269 -6.84 -13.52 15.17
C CYS A 269 -6.33 -12.28 15.94
N TRP A 270 -7.14 -11.22 16.02
CA TRP A 270 -6.70 -9.95 16.61
C TRP A 270 -6.38 -10.05 18.11
N GLU A 271 -7.04 -10.92 18.86
CA GLU A 271 -6.74 -11.15 20.28
C GLU A 271 -5.32 -11.72 20.45
N ASP A 272 -4.97 -12.73 19.64
CA ASP A 272 -3.62 -13.31 19.60
C ASP A 272 -2.59 -12.26 19.17
N ALA A 273 -2.95 -11.42 18.19
CA ALA A 273 -2.10 -10.32 17.74
C ALA A 273 -1.82 -9.30 18.85
N VAL A 274 -2.83 -8.96 19.65
CA VAL A 274 -2.66 -8.08 20.82
C VAL A 274 -1.73 -8.70 21.85
N VAL A 275 -1.93 -9.98 22.20
CA VAL A 275 -1.05 -10.69 23.15
C VAL A 275 0.40 -10.68 22.65
N SER A 276 0.60 -11.05 21.38
CA SER A 276 1.93 -11.10 20.78
C SER A 276 2.63 -9.74 20.75
N LEU A 277 1.90 -8.66 20.44
CA LEU A 277 2.44 -7.29 20.48
C LEU A 277 2.80 -6.86 21.91
N VAL A 278 1.99 -7.21 22.91
CA VAL A 278 2.29 -6.88 24.32
C VAL A 278 3.57 -7.57 24.77
N GLU A 279 3.75 -8.84 24.41
CA GLU A 279 4.99 -9.58 24.69
C GLU A 279 6.19 -8.95 24.00
N ALA A 280 6.06 -8.60 22.71
CA ALA A 280 7.12 -7.92 21.96
C ALA A 280 7.52 -6.59 22.62
N LEU A 281 6.54 -5.77 23.04
CA LEU A 281 6.81 -4.49 23.70
C LEU A 281 7.44 -4.65 25.10
N ARG A 282 7.07 -5.70 25.85
CA ARG A 282 7.63 -6.00 27.17
C ARG A 282 9.04 -6.58 27.11
N SER A 283 9.38 -7.28 26.02
CA SER A 283 10.69 -7.90 25.83
C SER A 283 11.83 -6.88 25.66
N ARG A 284 11.52 -5.62 25.32
CA ARG A 284 12.53 -4.58 25.11
C ARG A 284 12.94 -3.94 26.45
N PRO A 285 14.22 -3.99 26.85
CA PRO A 285 14.69 -3.62 28.19
C PRO A 285 14.63 -2.11 28.51
N SER A 286 14.11 -1.26 27.63
CA SER A 286 13.97 0.19 27.82
C SER A 286 12.89 0.77 26.92
N THR A 287 11.70 0.17 26.93
CA THR A 287 10.59 0.67 26.11
C THR A 287 10.11 2.02 26.62
N PRO A 288 10.09 3.07 25.79
CA PRO A 288 9.53 4.36 26.19
C PRO A 288 8.04 4.22 26.55
N SER A 289 7.53 5.12 27.38
CA SER A 289 6.11 5.14 27.78
C SER A 289 5.50 6.49 27.39
N PRO A 290 4.52 6.55 26.47
CA PRO A 290 3.86 5.40 25.84
C PRO A 290 4.70 4.69 24.77
N ALA A 291 4.43 3.40 24.59
CA ALA A 291 4.90 2.57 23.48
C ALA A 291 3.73 2.14 22.60
N TYR A 292 3.99 1.84 21.34
CA TYR A 292 2.99 1.48 20.35
C TYR A 292 3.33 0.15 19.66
N GLY A 293 2.31 -0.70 19.50
CA GLY A 293 2.39 -1.92 18.72
C GLY A 293 1.43 -1.85 17.53
N ILE A 294 1.86 -2.27 16.35
CA ILE A 294 1.02 -2.30 15.14
C ILE A 294 0.90 -3.74 14.65
N ALA A 295 -0.31 -4.28 14.63
CA ALA A 295 -0.61 -5.54 13.97
C ALA A 295 -1.16 -5.23 12.58
N PHE A 296 -0.52 -5.77 11.55
CA PHE A 296 -0.77 -5.38 10.17
C PHE A 296 -1.05 -6.59 9.28
N SER A 297 -2.23 -6.60 8.66
CA SER A 297 -2.55 -7.39 7.48
C SER A 297 -2.97 -6.39 6.41
N PHE A 298 -2.59 -6.50 5.15
CA PHE A 298 -2.90 -5.47 4.14
C PHE A 298 -4.38 -5.02 4.11
N ASN A 299 -5.30 -5.89 4.53
CA ASN A 299 -6.72 -5.59 4.66
C ASN A 299 -7.08 -4.86 5.96
N HIS A 300 -6.37 -5.11 7.08
CA HIS A 300 -6.68 -4.60 8.41
C HIS A 300 -5.45 -4.22 9.23
N ILE A 301 -5.56 -3.12 9.98
CA ILE A 301 -4.57 -2.67 10.95
C ILE A 301 -5.19 -2.60 12.35
N LEU A 302 -4.43 -2.99 13.36
CA LEU A 302 -4.75 -2.77 14.76
C LEU A 302 -3.58 -2.02 15.40
N ILE A 303 -3.89 -0.96 16.16
CA ILE A 303 -2.89 -0.18 16.88
C ILE A 303 -3.11 -0.36 18.38
N LEU A 304 -2.06 -0.80 19.05
CA LEU A 304 -1.98 -0.96 20.48
C LEU A 304 -1.15 0.16 21.08
N ARG A 305 -1.58 0.68 22.22
CA ARG A 305 -0.84 1.62 23.05
C ARG A 305 -0.60 0.98 24.41
N MET A 306 0.67 0.89 24.80
CA MET A 306 1.11 0.46 26.12
C MET A 306 1.66 1.66 26.89
N SER A 307 1.20 1.89 28.10
CA SER A 307 1.70 2.97 28.97
C SER A 307 1.92 2.47 30.38
N SER A 308 2.93 3.01 31.06
CA SER A 308 3.15 2.77 32.49
C SER A 308 2.68 3.99 33.29
N LYS A 309 1.72 3.79 34.20
CA LYS A 309 1.25 4.82 35.14
C LYS A 309 1.39 4.28 36.56
N GLY A 310 2.26 4.90 37.36
CA GLY A 310 2.51 4.47 38.74
C GLY A 310 3.02 3.03 38.86
N GLY A 311 3.82 2.58 37.89
CA GLY A 311 4.33 1.20 37.83
C GLY A 311 3.34 0.18 37.25
N ALA A 312 2.06 0.53 37.10
CA ALA A 312 1.07 -0.33 36.48
C ALA A 312 1.06 -0.16 34.95
N ILE A 313 1.11 -1.27 34.22
CA ILE A 313 0.98 -1.29 32.77
C ILE A 313 -0.50 -1.17 32.39
N CYS A 314 -0.82 -0.19 31.56
CA CYS A 314 -2.13 0.00 30.94
C CYS A 314 -2.02 -0.24 29.44
N ILE A 315 -2.88 -1.12 28.93
CA ILE A 315 -2.95 -1.53 27.53
C ILE A 315 -4.30 -1.10 26.98
N CYS A 316 -4.28 -0.29 25.91
CA CYS A 316 -5.45 0.05 25.13
C CYS A 316 -5.16 -0.24 23.66
N HIS A 317 -6.17 -0.51 22.85
CA HIS A 317 -5.98 -0.72 21.42
C HIS A 317 -7.22 -0.33 20.61
N THR A 318 -7.05 -0.20 19.30
CA THR A 318 -8.18 -0.08 18.37
C THR A 318 -8.80 -1.45 18.11
N PRO A 319 -10.06 -1.55 17.64
CA PRO A 319 -10.49 -2.76 16.94
C PRO A 319 -9.62 -2.97 15.68
N PRO A 320 -9.68 -4.14 15.01
CA PRO A 320 -9.16 -4.29 13.65
C PRO A 320 -9.86 -3.29 12.73
N LEU A 321 -9.09 -2.37 12.13
CA LEU A 321 -9.60 -1.32 11.25
C LEU A 321 -9.27 -1.65 9.79
N PRO A 322 -10.22 -1.55 8.86
CA PRO A 322 -9.93 -1.70 7.44
C PRO A 322 -8.81 -0.76 7.02
N PHE A 323 -7.75 -1.29 6.40
CA PHE A 323 -6.52 -0.55 6.09
C PHE A 323 -6.45 -0.13 4.63
N LEU A 324 -6.19 -1.06 3.69
CA LEU A 324 -6.22 -0.69 2.28
C LEU A 324 -7.67 -0.44 1.83
N PRO A 325 -7.91 0.57 0.98
CA PRO A 325 -9.21 0.72 0.34
C PRO A 325 -9.53 -0.51 -0.50
N SER A 326 -10.82 -0.87 -0.56
CA SER A 326 -11.29 -1.85 -1.54
C SER A 326 -10.94 -1.39 -2.96
N PHE A 327 -10.72 -2.35 -3.86
CA PHE A 327 -10.48 -2.09 -5.28
C PHE A 327 -11.63 -1.27 -5.93
N PHE A 328 -12.85 -1.39 -5.42
CA PHE A 328 -14.03 -0.63 -5.86
C PHE A 328 -14.41 0.55 -4.95
N ALA A 329 -13.56 0.92 -3.99
CA ALA A 329 -13.84 2.04 -3.11
C ALA A 329 -13.91 3.34 -3.90
N THR A 330 -14.94 4.17 -3.69
CA THR A 330 -15.06 5.50 -4.30
C THR A 330 -14.27 6.58 -3.55
N SER A 331 -13.61 6.20 -2.47
CA SER A 331 -12.79 7.06 -1.62
C SER A 331 -11.52 6.30 -1.21
N PRO A 332 -10.35 6.96 -1.20
CA PRO A 332 -9.12 6.35 -0.73
C PRO A 332 -9.04 6.32 0.81
N SER A 333 -10.05 6.87 1.49
CA SER A 333 -10.06 6.99 2.94
C SER A 333 -10.55 5.72 3.61
N THR A 334 -9.74 5.18 4.51
CA THR A 334 -10.11 4.08 5.40
C THR A 334 -9.89 4.45 6.87
N PRO A 335 -10.60 3.80 7.80
CA PRO A 335 -10.35 3.98 9.23
C PRO A 335 -8.91 3.63 9.63
N GLY A 336 -8.32 2.59 9.03
CA GLY A 336 -6.97 2.15 9.31
C GLY A 336 -5.90 3.14 8.85
N ILE A 337 -6.03 3.69 7.64
CA ILE A 337 -5.15 4.78 7.17
C ILE A 337 -5.26 6.00 8.08
N SER A 338 -6.48 6.38 8.46
CA SER A 338 -6.71 7.52 9.36
C SER A 338 -6.08 7.31 10.74
N ALA A 339 -6.23 6.11 11.31
CA ALA A 339 -5.65 5.75 12.60
C ALA A 339 -4.11 5.75 12.56
N LEU A 340 -3.51 5.24 11.49
CA LEU A 340 -2.06 5.25 11.30
C LEU A 340 -1.52 6.68 11.15
N MET A 341 -2.27 7.56 10.48
CA MET A 341 -1.91 8.98 10.37
C MET A 341 -2.04 9.72 11.69
N ASP A 342 -3.06 9.40 12.47
CA ASP A 342 -3.23 9.93 13.82
C ASP A 342 -2.08 9.49 14.74
N LEU A 343 -1.63 8.25 14.63
CA LEU A 343 -0.43 7.76 15.33
C LEU A 343 0.80 8.57 14.90
N SER A 344 1.03 8.73 13.59
CA SER A 344 2.19 9.49 13.09
C SER A 344 2.25 10.93 13.62
N TYR A 345 1.10 11.51 13.96
CA TYR A 345 1.02 12.88 14.44
C TYR A 345 1.39 13.02 15.92
N VAL A 346 1.20 11.97 16.74
CA VAL A 346 1.61 11.97 18.15
C VAL A 346 3.05 11.52 18.38
N LEU A 347 3.63 10.80 17.42
CA LEU A 347 5.04 10.41 17.49
C LEU A 347 5.96 11.63 17.35
N GLU A 348 7.02 11.67 18.14
CA GLU A 348 8.06 12.68 18.01
C GLU A 348 8.86 12.48 16.72
N ASN A 349 9.44 13.55 16.19
CA ASN A 349 10.26 13.44 14.98
C ASN A 349 11.66 12.90 15.34
N ASP A 350 11.97 11.69 14.88
CA ASP A 350 13.26 11.02 15.11
C ASP A 350 14.40 11.56 14.24
N LEU A 351 14.10 12.43 13.27
CA LEU A 351 15.12 13.02 12.40
C LEU A 351 15.96 14.10 13.08
N ILE A 352 15.50 14.64 14.20
CA ILE A 352 16.24 15.65 14.96
C ILE A 352 16.94 14.95 16.12
N PRO A 353 18.28 15.05 16.23
CA PRO A 353 19.01 14.48 17.35
C PRO A 353 18.43 14.94 18.69
N GLY A 354 18.22 14.01 19.62
CA GLY A 354 17.65 14.30 20.94
C GLY A 354 18.54 15.22 21.80
N LYS A 355 19.85 15.24 21.55
CA LYS A 355 20.80 16.12 22.24
C LYS A 355 20.90 17.48 21.54
N SER A 356 20.67 18.54 22.31
CA SER A 356 20.88 19.92 21.90
C SER A 356 22.37 20.14 21.62
N VAL A 357 22.70 20.73 20.47
CA VAL A 357 24.10 21.09 20.14
C VAL A 357 24.54 22.30 20.96
N VAL A 358 23.61 23.22 21.26
CA VAL A 358 23.91 24.43 22.02
C VAL A 358 23.78 24.15 23.53
N PRO A 359 24.75 24.58 24.36
CA PRO A 359 24.65 24.50 25.81
C PRO A 359 23.45 25.28 26.36
N LEU A 360 22.84 24.78 27.45
CA LEU A 360 21.67 25.41 28.06
C LEU A 360 21.92 26.88 28.50
N ALA A 361 23.17 27.24 28.80
CA ALA A 361 23.57 28.58 29.23
C ALA A 361 23.70 29.60 28.08
N HIS A 362 23.57 29.18 26.82
CA HIS A 362 23.71 30.06 25.67
C HIS A 362 22.44 30.91 25.44
N TYR A 363 22.59 32.17 25.03
CA TYR A 363 21.45 33.09 24.80
C TYR A 363 20.42 32.57 23.77
N LEU A 364 20.84 31.71 22.84
CA LEU A 364 19.90 31.06 21.90
C LEU A 364 18.89 30.13 22.59
N ALA A 365 19.23 29.59 23.77
CA ALA A 365 18.32 28.77 24.57
C ALA A 365 17.22 29.60 25.24
N THR A 366 17.35 30.93 25.30
CA THR A 366 16.32 31.83 25.85
C THR A 366 15.39 32.39 24.77
N VAL A 367 15.64 32.12 23.50
CA VAL A 367 14.79 32.57 22.38
C VAL A 367 13.44 31.81 22.44
N PRO A 368 12.29 32.52 22.47
CA PRO A 368 10.98 31.90 22.51
C PRO A 368 10.67 31.03 21.28
N THR A 369 9.84 30.01 21.47
CA THR A 369 9.43 29.06 20.42
C THR A 369 8.75 29.76 19.24
N GLU A 370 8.09 30.90 19.47
CA GLU A 370 7.39 31.70 18.46
C GLU A 370 8.38 32.32 17.47
N LEU A 371 9.52 32.83 17.96
CA LEU A 371 10.57 33.37 17.11
C LEU A 371 11.23 32.24 16.31
N TRP A 372 11.50 31.10 16.94
CA TRP A 372 11.98 29.92 16.22
C TRP A 372 11.00 29.44 15.16
N SER A 373 9.70 29.45 15.45
CA SER A 373 8.65 29.07 14.49
C SER A 373 8.62 30.04 13.31
N ARG A 374 8.79 31.33 13.58
CA ARG A 374 8.90 32.35 12.52
C ARG A 374 10.13 32.09 11.65
N ILE A 375 11.32 31.90 12.24
CA ILE A 375 12.55 31.56 11.51
C ILE A 375 12.36 30.29 10.68
N ALA A 376 11.88 29.23 11.30
CA ALA A 376 11.66 27.94 10.65
C ALA A 376 10.65 28.04 9.49
N SER A 377 9.64 28.91 9.59
CA SER A 377 8.67 29.12 8.50
C SER A 377 9.30 29.65 7.20
N HIS A 378 10.49 30.28 7.28
CA HIS A 378 11.26 30.74 6.13
C HIS A 378 12.19 29.65 5.56
N LEU A 379 12.37 28.53 6.25
CA LEU A 379 13.16 27.40 5.77
C LEU A 379 12.25 26.42 5.03
N THR A 380 12.49 26.27 3.73
CA THR A 380 11.78 25.33 2.86
C THR A 380 12.49 24.00 2.72
N ASN A 381 13.81 23.98 2.89
CA ASN A 381 14.65 22.79 2.84
C ASN A 381 14.59 22.00 4.18
N PRO A 382 14.06 20.76 4.19
CA PRO A 382 14.07 19.88 5.36
C PRO A 382 15.44 19.67 6.02
N ALA A 383 16.55 19.68 5.28
CA ALA A 383 17.88 19.59 5.86
C ALA A 383 18.19 20.78 6.77
N ASP A 384 17.81 22.00 6.37
CA ASP A 384 18.03 23.21 7.18
C ASP A 384 17.09 23.25 8.38
N LEU A 385 15.83 22.81 8.21
CA LEU A 385 14.91 22.60 9.32
C LEU A 385 15.51 21.64 10.36
N ARG A 386 16.07 20.50 9.94
CA ARG A 386 16.73 19.56 10.85
C ARG A 386 17.91 20.17 11.60
N ARG A 387 18.76 20.94 10.90
CA ARG A 387 19.90 21.64 11.51
C ARG A 387 19.42 22.67 12.55
N LEU A 388 18.38 23.44 12.21
CA LEU A 388 17.77 24.40 13.13
C LEU A 388 17.21 23.71 14.38
N GLY A 389 16.49 22.60 14.20
CA GLY A 389 15.90 21.84 15.31
C GLY A 389 16.95 21.18 16.22
N ALA A 390 18.17 20.96 15.74
CA ALA A 390 19.27 20.44 16.56
C ALA A 390 19.88 21.49 17.51
N LEU A 391 19.57 22.78 17.32
CA LEU A 391 20.20 23.85 18.10
C LEU A 391 19.73 23.86 19.56
N THR A 392 18.42 23.89 19.81
CA THR A 392 17.82 24.01 21.15
C THR A 392 16.51 23.23 21.24
N CYS A 393 16.00 22.99 22.45
CA CYS A 393 14.71 22.33 22.65
C CYS A 393 13.53 23.15 22.09
N GLN A 394 13.58 24.47 22.21
CA GLN A 394 12.56 25.38 21.66
C GLN A 394 12.59 25.37 20.13
N ALA A 395 13.78 25.42 19.52
CA ALA A 395 13.94 25.30 18.08
C ALA A 395 13.43 23.95 17.56
N ARG A 396 13.72 22.86 18.28
CA ARG A 396 13.18 21.53 17.98
C ARG A 396 11.66 21.51 17.98
N SER A 397 11.04 22.07 19.01
CA SER A 397 9.58 22.16 19.12
C SER A 397 8.97 22.92 17.93
N ALA A 398 9.55 24.08 17.59
CA ALA A 398 9.13 24.88 16.44
C ALA A 398 9.26 24.14 15.10
N VAL A 399 10.40 23.49 14.87
CA VAL A 399 10.68 22.74 13.64
C VAL A 399 9.82 21.48 13.52
N ASN A 400 9.52 20.80 14.63
CA ASN A 400 8.69 19.60 14.65
C ASN A 400 7.30 19.85 14.05
N GLY A 401 6.71 21.03 14.30
CA GLY A 401 5.44 21.40 13.69
C GLY A 401 5.51 21.49 12.16
N LEU A 402 6.64 21.95 11.62
CA LEU A 402 6.83 22.12 10.17
C LEU A 402 7.22 20.82 9.47
N LEU A 403 8.11 20.02 10.06
CA LEU A 403 8.51 18.72 9.49
C LEU A 403 7.39 17.66 9.49
N LYS A 404 6.26 17.94 10.16
CA LYS A 404 5.05 17.12 10.04
C LYS A 404 4.34 17.30 8.71
N TYR A 405 4.47 18.47 8.08
CA TYR A 405 4.01 18.67 6.71
C TYR A 405 4.86 17.84 5.74
N PRO A 406 4.27 17.29 4.68
CA PRO A 406 5.06 16.64 3.65
C PRO A 406 5.93 17.63 2.88
N HIS A 407 7.10 17.18 2.43
CA HIS A 407 8.00 17.92 1.56
C HIS A 407 8.31 17.09 0.33
N ILE A 408 8.11 17.66 -0.86
CA ILE A 408 8.36 17.00 -2.16
C ILE A 408 9.23 17.91 -2.99
N ALA A 409 10.43 17.47 -3.38
CA ALA A 409 11.36 18.26 -4.19
C ALA A 409 11.62 19.69 -3.66
N GLY A 410 11.72 19.84 -2.33
CA GLY A 410 11.90 21.15 -1.68
C GLY A 410 10.63 21.98 -1.51
N TYR A 411 9.49 21.55 -2.06
CA TYR A 411 8.18 22.17 -1.87
C TYR A 411 7.51 21.62 -0.61
N ARG A 412 7.08 22.51 0.31
CA ARG A 412 6.28 22.13 1.47
C ARG A 412 4.81 22.03 1.07
N VAL A 413 4.20 20.87 1.26
CA VAL A 413 2.78 20.63 0.96
C VAL A 413 1.93 21.13 2.12
N THR A 414 1.06 22.11 1.89
CA THR A 414 0.36 22.81 2.98
C THR A 414 -1.13 22.53 3.05
N ARG A 415 -1.78 22.23 1.93
CA ARG A 415 -3.23 21.97 1.89
C ARG A 415 -3.62 21.08 0.71
N PRO A 416 -4.50 20.08 0.90
CA PRO A 416 -5.08 19.33 -0.22
C PRO A 416 -6.16 20.16 -0.92
N ARG A 417 -6.23 20.05 -2.24
CA ARG A 417 -7.26 20.71 -3.06
C ARG A 417 -8.32 19.70 -3.50
N ALA A 418 -9.54 20.21 -3.67
CA ALA A 418 -10.70 19.46 -4.10
C ALA A 418 -10.73 19.24 -5.63
N ASP A 419 -9.99 20.06 -6.38
CA ASP A 419 -9.99 20.05 -7.83
C ASP A 419 -9.30 18.78 -8.35
N PRO A 420 -9.83 18.14 -9.40
CA PRO A 420 -9.18 16.99 -9.99
C PRO A 420 -7.85 17.38 -10.62
N VAL A 421 -6.91 16.44 -10.61
CA VAL A 421 -5.71 16.52 -11.45
C VAL A 421 -6.12 16.28 -12.90
N ASP A 422 -5.45 16.97 -13.83
CA ASP A 422 -5.67 16.81 -15.27
C ASP A 422 -5.41 15.34 -15.71
N THR A 423 -6.43 14.69 -16.27
CA THR A 423 -6.40 13.27 -16.64
C THR A 423 -5.34 12.96 -17.71
N TYR A 424 -5.06 13.90 -18.61
CA TYR A 424 -4.03 13.75 -19.64
C TYR A 424 -2.62 13.59 -19.07
N TRP A 425 -2.38 14.18 -17.89
CA TRP A 425 -1.10 14.13 -17.20
C TRP A 425 -0.93 12.87 -16.35
N VAL A 426 -2.02 12.40 -15.74
CA VAL A 426 -2.03 11.24 -14.84
C VAL A 426 -1.88 9.93 -15.61
N SER A 427 -2.20 9.88 -16.91
CA SER A 427 -2.00 8.70 -17.77
C SER A 427 -0.49 8.45 -17.97
N PRO A 428 0.08 7.41 -17.35
CA PRO A 428 1.49 7.08 -17.54
C PRO A 428 1.78 6.77 -19.01
N ARG A 429 2.99 7.06 -19.50
CA ARG A 429 3.33 6.81 -20.92
C ARG A 429 3.23 5.33 -21.29
N TRP A 430 3.49 4.45 -20.34
CA TRP A 430 3.32 3.01 -20.53
C TRP A 430 1.85 2.62 -20.58
N CYS A 431 0.96 3.24 -19.79
CA CYS A 431 -0.48 3.01 -19.93
C CYS A 431 -0.93 3.22 -21.38
N ARG A 432 -0.44 4.24 -22.10
CA ARG A 432 -0.71 4.39 -23.53
C ARG A 432 -0.20 3.24 -24.42
N ALA A 433 0.84 2.52 -24.00
CA ALA A 433 1.35 1.33 -24.67
C ALA A 433 0.58 0.04 -24.32
N TYR A 434 -0.18 0.03 -23.21
CA TYR A 434 -0.97 -1.11 -22.76
C TYR A 434 -2.50 -0.88 -22.84
N GLU A 435 -2.97 0.35 -23.07
CA GLU A 435 -4.35 0.81 -22.92
C GLU A 435 -4.77 1.70 -24.09
N ASN A 436 -5.52 1.11 -25.01
CA ASN A 436 -6.69 1.80 -25.56
C ASN A 436 -7.90 1.70 -24.58
N ASP A 437 -7.71 1.13 -23.38
CA ASP A 437 -8.81 0.56 -22.57
C ASP A 437 -9.04 1.23 -21.18
N TYR A 438 -8.21 2.20 -20.74
CA TYR A 438 -8.44 2.89 -19.46
C TYR A 438 -8.25 4.40 -19.57
N LEU A 439 -9.36 5.09 -19.80
CA LEU A 439 -9.55 6.45 -19.33
C LEU A 439 -10.19 6.33 -17.95
N PRO A 440 -9.70 7.02 -16.91
CA PRO A 440 -10.46 7.17 -15.68
C PRO A 440 -11.87 7.62 -16.08
N GLN A 441 -12.92 6.91 -15.66
CA GLN A 441 -14.29 7.30 -16.03
C GLN A 441 -14.46 8.78 -15.73
N ASP A 442 -14.84 9.55 -16.76
CA ASP A 442 -14.96 11.00 -16.67
C ASP A 442 -15.77 11.39 -15.43
N GLY A 443 -15.16 12.18 -14.54
CA GLY A 443 -15.82 12.70 -13.34
C GLY A 443 -15.51 11.99 -12.01
N LEU A 444 -14.87 10.81 -11.99
CA LEU A 444 -14.38 10.23 -10.74
C LEU A 444 -13.10 10.96 -10.29
N ARG A 445 -13.09 11.47 -9.04
CA ARG A 445 -11.84 11.88 -8.38
C ARG A 445 -10.88 10.70 -8.42
N SER A 446 -9.77 10.85 -9.13
CA SER A 446 -8.74 9.82 -9.17
C SER A 446 -8.26 9.51 -7.76
N LEU A 447 -8.36 8.23 -7.36
CA LEU A 447 -7.96 7.73 -6.04
C LEU A 447 -6.43 7.68 -5.85
N TYR A 448 -5.69 7.91 -6.92
CA TYR A 448 -4.26 7.73 -7.05
C TYR A 448 -3.56 8.98 -7.61
N SER A 449 -4.28 10.10 -7.68
CA SER A 449 -3.69 11.42 -7.92
C SER A 449 -4.20 12.40 -6.89
N GLY A 450 -3.48 13.49 -6.72
CA GLY A 450 -3.83 14.51 -5.75
C GLY A 450 -3.28 15.85 -6.19
N ARG A 451 -4.03 16.90 -5.89
CA ARG A 451 -3.65 18.28 -6.12
C ARG A 451 -3.49 18.97 -4.77
N PHE A 452 -2.40 19.70 -4.58
CA PHE A 452 -2.07 20.31 -3.31
C PHE A 452 -1.59 21.75 -3.50
N ASP A 453 -1.89 22.62 -2.55
CA ASP A 453 -1.16 23.87 -2.41
C ASP A 453 0.20 23.57 -1.80
N VAL A 454 1.21 24.25 -2.33
CA VAL A 454 2.57 24.14 -1.85
C VAL A 454 3.18 25.51 -1.62
N GLU A 455 4.19 25.55 -0.76
CA GLU A 455 5.00 26.73 -0.51
C GLU A 455 6.45 26.44 -0.93
N TYR A 456 7.05 27.38 -1.66
CA TYR A 456 8.45 27.34 -2.06
C TYR A 456 9.05 28.74 -1.99
N HIS A 457 9.81 28.99 -0.93
CA HIS A 457 10.20 30.34 -0.49
C HIS A 457 8.96 31.26 -0.32
N LYS A 458 9.05 32.30 0.52
CA LYS A 458 7.87 33.15 0.79
C LYS A 458 7.48 34.05 -0.37
N ASP A 459 8.33 34.13 -1.39
CA ASP A 459 8.20 35.12 -2.46
C ASP A 459 7.39 34.61 -3.67
N ILE A 460 7.04 33.32 -3.69
CA ILE A 460 6.29 32.72 -4.80
C ILE A 460 4.96 32.18 -4.27
N GLU A 461 3.91 32.96 -4.48
CA GLU A 461 2.55 32.59 -4.11
C GLU A 461 1.84 31.79 -5.22
N GLY A 462 0.76 31.10 -4.84
CA GLY A 462 -0.13 30.43 -5.79
C GLY A 462 0.43 29.17 -6.45
N LEU A 463 1.43 28.54 -5.83
CA LEU A 463 1.99 27.28 -6.31
C LEU A 463 1.08 26.10 -6.01
N VAL A 464 0.91 25.25 -7.01
CA VAL A 464 0.11 24.04 -6.95
C VAL A 464 0.97 22.85 -7.36
N LEU A 465 0.91 21.77 -6.59
CA LEU A 465 1.56 20.51 -6.86
C LEU A 465 0.51 19.47 -7.26
N ASP A 466 0.59 19.00 -8.49
CA ASP A 466 -0.11 17.81 -8.94
C ASP A 466 0.78 16.58 -8.68
N ILE A 467 0.20 15.52 -8.13
CA ILE A 467 0.85 14.24 -7.85
C ILE A 467 0.05 13.13 -8.52
N GLY A 468 0.74 12.17 -9.12
CA GLY A 468 0.13 10.99 -9.72
C GLY A 468 1.09 9.79 -9.78
N PRO A 469 0.67 8.69 -10.42
CA PRO A 469 1.51 7.53 -10.62
C PRO A 469 2.75 7.85 -11.42
N GLY A 470 3.89 7.43 -10.90
CA GLY A 470 5.15 7.42 -11.64
C GLY A 470 5.09 6.45 -12.81
N ASP A 471 5.93 6.70 -13.81
CA ASP A 471 6.26 5.71 -14.81
C ASP A 471 7.11 4.60 -14.12
N PRO A 472 6.96 3.31 -14.46
CA PRO A 472 7.86 2.27 -13.98
C PRO A 472 9.28 2.64 -14.41
N PRO A 473 10.30 2.33 -13.61
CA PRO A 473 11.67 2.60 -14.00
C PRO A 473 11.93 1.91 -15.33
N LEU A 474 12.17 2.70 -16.39
CA LEU A 474 12.67 2.17 -17.65
C LEU A 474 14.00 1.51 -17.29
N ARG A 475 14.08 0.19 -17.44
CA ARG A 475 15.19 -0.68 -16.97
C ARG A 475 16.60 -0.28 -17.45
N VAL A 476 16.77 0.80 -18.22
CA VAL A 476 18.00 1.07 -18.98
C VAL A 476 18.51 2.52 -18.91
N ILE A 477 17.86 3.46 -18.20
CA ILE A 477 18.44 4.81 -18.07
C ILE A 477 18.43 5.27 -16.61
N PRO A 478 19.58 5.23 -15.92
CA PRO A 478 19.73 5.88 -14.62
C PRO A 478 19.82 7.39 -14.85
N SER A 479 18.68 8.07 -14.91
CA SER A 479 18.64 9.53 -14.80
C SER A 479 17.26 10.00 -14.38
N MET A 480 17.22 10.93 -13.41
CA MET A 480 16.12 11.89 -13.29
C MET A 480 15.81 12.45 -14.68
N TRP A 481 14.56 12.34 -15.11
CA TRP A 481 14.06 13.20 -16.17
C TRP A 481 13.40 14.37 -15.44
N SER A 482 14.16 15.46 -15.22
CA SER A 482 13.53 16.75 -15.01
C SER A 482 13.52 17.46 -16.36
N THR A 483 12.34 17.64 -16.91
CA THR A 483 12.17 18.55 -18.04
C THR A 483 11.63 19.84 -17.48
N ARG A 484 12.41 20.92 -17.57
CA ARG A 484 11.83 22.27 -17.47
C ARG A 484 10.79 22.36 -18.58
N SER A 485 9.53 22.51 -18.20
CA SER A 485 8.44 22.52 -19.16
C SER A 485 8.55 23.79 -20.02
N THR A 486 8.31 23.64 -21.33
CA THR A 486 8.12 24.77 -22.23
C THR A 486 6.68 25.30 -22.20
N VAL A 487 5.81 24.68 -21.42
CA VAL A 487 4.40 25.07 -21.29
C VAL A 487 4.29 26.27 -20.34
N PRO A 488 3.69 27.41 -20.78
CA PRO A 488 3.48 28.56 -19.92
C PRO A 488 2.77 28.21 -18.60
N GLY A 489 3.32 28.65 -17.46
CA GLY A 489 2.77 28.40 -16.12
C GLY A 489 3.17 27.06 -15.48
N GLN A 490 3.82 26.16 -16.21
CA GLN A 490 4.37 24.93 -15.64
C GLN A 490 5.86 25.13 -15.30
N LEU A 491 6.18 25.10 -14.01
CA LEU A 491 7.55 25.33 -13.53
C LEU A 491 8.42 24.09 -13.65
N GLU A 492 7.88 22.94 -13.26
CA GLU A 492 8.65 21.71 -13.11
C GLU A 492 7.76 20.47 -13.32
N GLU A 493 8.32 19.43 -13.94
CA GLU A 493 7.76 18.08 -13.96
C GLU A 493 8.89 17.06 -13.82
N ALA A 494 8.72 16.14 -12.89
CA ALA A 494 9.71 15.13 -12.57
C ALA A 494 9.07 13.93 -11.86
N GLN A 495 9.89 12.93 -11.56
CA GLN A 495 9.50 11.70 -10.88
C GLN A 495 10.43 11.43 -9.70
N ILE A 496 9.85 10.97 -8.58
CA ILE A 496 10.58 10.57 -7.37
C ILE A 496 10.18 9.15 -7.00
N ASP A 497 11.17 8.31 -6.73
CA ASP A 497 10.93 7.00 -6.14
C ASP A 497 10.50 7.17 -4.68
N VAL A 498 9.33 6.63 -4.33
CA VAL A 498 8.80 6.66 -2.95
C VAL A 498 9.41 5.50 -2.16
N ILE A 499 9.46 4.32 -2.76
CA ILE A 499 10.04 3.11 -2.19
C ILE A 499 11.03 2.52 -3.21
N LYS A 500 12.30 2.41 -2.80
CA LYS A 500 13.35 1.73 -3.56
C LYS A 500 13.55 0.31 -3.04
N PRO A 501 13.67 -0.70 -3.92
CA PRO A 501 14.14 -2.01 -3.49
C PRO A 501 15.57 -1.88 -2.93
N GLY A 502 15.85 -2.60 -1.85
CA GLY A 502 17.17 -2.59 -1.22
C GLY A 502 18.27 -3.08 -2.19
N PRO A 503 19.54 -2.70 -1.98
CA PRO A 503 20.66 -3.09 -2.86
C PRO A 503 20.87 -4.61 -2.95
N SER A 504 20.54 -5.38 -1.91
CA SER A 504 20.59 -6.85 -1.89
C SER A 504 19.53 -7.52 -2.78
N ALA A 505 18.57 -6.74 -3.27
CA ALA A 505 17.39 -7.21 -3.99
C ALA A 505 17.54 -7.12 -5.52
N MET A 506 18.62 -6.50 -6.02
CA MET A 506 18.83 -6.26 -7.46
C MET A 506 19.15 -7.52 -8.29
N ALA A 507 19.61 -8.60 -7.68
CA ALA A 507 20.00 -9.80 -8.44
C ALA A 507 18.87 -10.83 -8.62
N SER A 508 17.80 -10.79 -7.80
CA SER A 508 16.73 -11.81 -7.87
C SER A 508 15.36 -11.42 -7.30
N SER A 509 15.20 -10.25 -6.66
CA SER A 509 13.92 -9.93 -6.00
C SER A 509 13.02 -9.09 -6.90
N ASN A 510 11.72 -9.41 -6.87
CA ASN A 510 10.67 -8.68 -7.58
C ASN A 510 10.11 -7.53 -6.72
N VAL A 511 10.85 -7.04 -5.71
CA VAL A 511 10.36 -5.97 -4.83
C VAL A 511 9.98 -4.76 -5.69
N PRO A 512 8.70 -4.39 -5.76
CA PRO A 512 8.24 -3.38 -6.70
C PRO A 512 8.80 -2.03 -6.26
N SER A 513 9.75 -1.50 -7.04
CA SER A 513 10.06 -0.07 -6.99
C SER A 513 8.81 0.70 -7.34
N TRP A 514 8.42 1.64 -6.48
CA TRP A 514 7.28 2.50 -6.73
C TRP A 514 7.68 3.96 -6.57
N GLY A 515 7.35 4.76 -7.58
CA GLY A 515 7.56 6.19 -7.60
C GLY A 515 6.28 6.97 -7.88
N ILE A 516 6.35 8.26 -7.58
CA ILE A 516 5.33 9.24 -7.95
C ILE A 516 5.87 10.19 -8.99
N LYS A 517 4.99 10.58 -9.90
CA LYS A 517 5.21 11.73 -10.77
C LYS A 517 4.66 12.96 -10.09
N TYR A 518 5.36 14.08 -10.20
CA TYR A 518 4.87 15.37 -9.71
C TYR A 518 5.04 16.46 -10.75
N ARG A 519 4.16 17.46 -10.70
CA ARG A 519 4.19 18.64 -11.55
C ARG A 519 3.86 19.87 -10.71
N VAL A 520 4.71 20.89 -10.79
CA VAL A 520 4.51 22.18 -10.12
C VAL A 520 3.97 23.19 -11.13
N ILE A 521 2.85 23.81 -10.77
CA ILE A 521 2.14 24.79 -11.58
C ILE A 521 2.10 26.11 -10.80
N GLN A 522 2.52 27.20 -11.43
CA GLN A 522 2.31 28.53 -10.89
C GLN A 522 1.00 29.09 -11.45
N LYS A 523 0.05 29.41 -10.57
CA LYS A 523 -1.14 30.13 -11.00
C LYS A 523 -0.74 31.54 -11.43
N LEU A 524 -1.01 31.88 -12.68
CA LEU A 524 -0.98 33.27 -13.10
C LEU A 524 -2.13 34.00 -12.40
N PRO A 525 -1.92 35.21 -11.86
CA PRO A 525 -3.03 36.04 -11.40
C PRO A 525 -3.97 36.27 -12.59
N CYS A 526 -5.23 35.84 -12.45
CA CYS A 526 -6.28 36.08 -13.44
C CYS A 526 -6.62 37.56 -13.52
#